data_AF-A0A2G4GAI2-F1
#
_entry.id   AF-A0A2G4GAI2-F1
#
_cell.length_a   1.000
_cell.length_b   1.000
_cell.length_c   1.000
_cell.angle_alpha   90.00
_cell.angle_beta   90.00
_cell.angle_gamma   90.00
#
_symmetry.space_group_name_H-M   'P 1'
#
loop_
_entity.id
_entity.type
_entity.pdbx_description
1 polymer ?
#
loop_
_entity_poly.entity_id
_entity_poly.type
_entity_poly.pdbx_seq_one_letter_code
_entity_poly.pdbx_strand_id
1 'polypeptide(L)'
;MAPRFLNPLSRLRSRTRDVTSSLVRPTPLDQRLISSPITRWVARLALATVVVAGGTSLFFFPLMDFVTQRSAIAEKNSEFSALANANEQLQTEVNALQTPEGIRNAARAQLGYVLPGEQRLSLVPMPKLPTDLPPTWPYTLITEILTVRNATSGTPSSPLAPLAP
;
A
#
# COMPACT_ATOMS: atom_id res chain seq x y z
N MET A 1 17.21 110.67 -6.00
CA MET A 1 16.36 109.48 -5.85
C MET A 1 17.06 108.34 -6.58
N ALA A 2 17.61 107.38 -5.84
CA ALA A 2 18.50 106.35 -6.38
C ALA A 2 17.73 105.26 -7.15
N PRO A 3 18.28 104.72 -8.24
CA PRO A 3 17.88 103.41 -8.72
C PRO A 3 18.90 102.33 -8.36
N ARG A 4 18.31 101.27 -7.85
CA ARG A 4 18.83 100.07 -7.20
C ARG A 4 19.05 98.99 -8.25
N PHE A 5 20.24 98.39 -8.19
CA PHE A 5 20.68 97.07 -8.67
C PHE A 5 19.81 96.28 -9.65
N LEU A 6 20.43 95.94 -10.79
CA LEU A 6 20.26 94.67 -11.49
C LEU A 6 21.66 94.16 -11.89
N ASN A 7 22.12 93.11 -11.22
CA ASN A 7 22.97 92.09 -11.85
C ASN A 7 21.99 91.15 -12.58
N PRO A 8 22.36 90.41 -13.65
CA PRO A 8 23.68 89.80 -13.81
C PRO A 8 24.18 89.63 -15.27
N LEU A 9 25.34 88.98 -15.39
CA LEU A 9 25.89 88.28 -16.55
C LEU A 9 26.56 89.12 -17.64
N SER A 10 27.89 89.08 -17.66
CA SER A 10 28.66 88.42 -18.72
C SER A 10 30.14 88.66 -18.43
N ARG A 11 30.84 87.61 -17.99
CA ARG A 11 31.65 86.74 -18.84
C ARG A 11 32.98 87.37 -19.24
N LEU A 12 34.00 86.51 -19.05
CA LEU A 12 35.36 86.54 -19.60
C LEU A 12 36.32 87.39 -18.72
N ARG A 13 37.51 86.93 -18.36
CA ARG A 13 38.42 86.10 -19.15
C ARG A 13 39.56 85.56 -18.25
N SER A 14 39.88 84.30 -18.48
CA SER A 14 41.20 83.65 -18.42
C SER A 14 42.05 83.73 -17.14
N ARG A 15 42.26 82.56 -16.53
CA ARG A 15 43.56 82.00 -16.11
C ARG A 15 43.25 80.74 -15.30
N THR A 16 43.87 79.57 -15.42
CA THR A 16 44.95 78.99 -16.23
C THR A 16 45.11 77.58 -15.66
N ARG A 17 45.35 76.56 -16.50
CA ARG A 17 46.13 75.34 -16.17
C ARG A 17 45.47 74.41 -15.12
N ASP A 18 45.17 73.13 -15.33
CA ASP A 18 45.81 72.09 -16.13
C ASP A 18 44.77 71.03 -16.52
N VAL A 19 44.61 70.79 -17.82
CA VAL A 19 43.67 69.78 -18.39
C VAL A 19 44.44 68.64 -19.07
N THR A 20 45.76 68.51 -18.89
CA THR A 20 46.55 67.60 -19.73
C THR A 20 47.34 66.52 -18.98
N SER A 21 47.36 66.48 -17.64
CA SER A 21 48.16 65.48 -16.91
C SER A 21 47.40 64.20 -16.49
N SER A 22 46.08 64.14 -16.61
CA SER A 22 45.30 62.96 -16.17
C SER A 22 45.02 61.96 -17.29
N LEU A 23 45.60 62.14 -18.48
CA LEU A 23 45.36 61.30 -19.66
C LEU A 23 46.51 60.33 -19.99
N VAL A 24 47.58 60.27 -19.18
CA VAL A 24 48.81 59.52 -19.55
C VAL A 24 49.18 58.41 -18.55
N ARG A 25 48.33 58.07 -17.59
CA ARG A 25 48.51 56.81 -16.86
C ARG A 25 47.22 56.01 -16.83
N PRO A 26 47.05 55.03 -17.74
CA PRO A 26 46.26 53.89 -17.33
C PRO A 26 47.00 53.29 -16.14
N THR A 27 46.41 53.31 -14.96
CA THR A 27 46.67 52.27 -13.97
C THR A 27 45.87 51.06 -14.45
N PRO A 28 46.47 50.06 -15.12
CA PRO A 28 45.87 48.74 -15.11
C PRO A 28 46.04 48.23 -13.68
N LEU A 29 45.07 48.53 -12.82
CA LEU A 29 44.95 47.83 -11.55
C LEU A 29 44.47 46.44 -11.92
N ASP A 30 45.45 45.57 -12.16
CA ASP A 30 45.37 44.11 -12.22
C ASP A 30 43.99 43.54 -12.51
N GLN A 31 43.53 43.76 -13.74
CA GLN A 31 42.52 42.89 -14.35
C GLN A 31 43.18 41.62 -14.90
N ARG A 32 44.21 41.14 -14.22
CA ARG A 32 44.65 39.74 -14.30
C ARG A 32 43.71 38.90 -13.46
N LEU A 33 42.42 38.92 -13.84
CA LEU A 33 41.64 37.70 -13.81
C LEU A 33 42.27 36.79 -14.85
N ILE A 34 43.40 36.19 -14.48
CA ILE A 34 43.91 35.00 -15.12
C ILE A 34 42.74 34.05 -15.03
N SER A 35 41.97 33.94 -16.12
CA SER A 35 40.96 32.90 -16.24
C SER A 35 41.76 31.61 -16.36
N SER A 36 42.25 31.14 -15.21
CA SER A 36 43.10 29.99 -15.17
C SER A 36 42.24 28.81 -15.61
N PRO A 37 42.78 27.89 -16.43
CA PRO A 37 42.02 26.70 -16.80
C PRO A 37 41.53 25.97 -15.54
N ILE A 38 42.31 26.02 -14.45
CA ILE A 38 41.97 25.48 -13.13
C ILE A 38 40.67 26.07 -12.57
N THR A 39 40.45 27.39 -12.63
CA THR A 39 39.20 27.99 -12.12
C THR A 39 37.98 27.48 -12.90
N ARG A 40 38.12 27.26 -14.20
CA ARG A 40 37.05 26.68 -15.04
C ARG A 40 36.82 25.21 -14.72
N TRP A 41 37.86 24.44 -14.43
CA TRP A 41 37.75 23.05 -13.99
C TRP A 41 37.10 22.93 -12.62
N VAL A 42 37.45 23.79 -11.67
CA VAL A 42 36.82 23.85 -10.34
C VAL A 42 35.35 24.25 -10.44
N ALA A 43 35.01 25.25 -11.26
CA ALA A 43 33.62 25.63 -11.50
C ALA A 43 32.80 24.51 -12.16
N ARG A 44 33.39 23.77 -13.12
CA ARG A 44 32.76 22.59 -13.74
C ARG A 44 32.56 21.45 -12.77
N LEU A 45 33.54 21.18 -11.91
CA LEU A 45 33.41 20.17 -10.85
C LEU A 45 32.28 20.57 -9.89
N ALA A 46 32.26 21.81 -9.40
CA ALA A 46 31.21 22.29 -8.52
C ALA A 46 29.81 22.17 -9.15
N LEU A 47 29.66 22.52 -10.43
CA LEU A 47 28.41 22.34 -11.17
C LEU A 47 28.05 20.85 -11.30
N ALA A 48 29.01 19.99 -11.62
CA ALA A 48 28.79 18.56 -11.73
C ALA A 48 28.34 17.96 -10.39
N THR A 49 28.92 18.36 -9.26
CA THR A 49 28.48 17.90 -7.94
C THR A 49 27.04 18.33 -7.63
N VAL A 50 26.66 19.56 -7.97
CA VAL A 50 25.28 20.05 -7.78
C VAL A 50 24.29 19.27 -8.67
N VAL A 51 24.65 19.00 -9.92
CA VAL A 51 23.82 18.21 -10.84
C VAL A 51 23.70 16.77 -10.37
N VAL A 52 24.79 16.14 -9.91
CA VAL A 52 24.78 14.79 -9.37
C VAL A 52 23.93 14.74 -8.10
N ALA A 53 24.12 15.67 -7.16
CA ALA A 53 23.33 15.73 -5.93
C ALA A 53 21.83 15.94 -6.21
N GLY A 54 21.49 16.88 -7.11
CA GLY A 54 20.12 17.13 -7.53
C GLY A 54 19.49 15.95 -8.26
N GLY A 55 20.24 15.31 -9.17
CA GLY A 55 19.83 14.11 -9.89
C GLY A 55 19.61 12.93 -8.95
N THR A 56 20.52 12.71 -8.00
CA THR A 56 20.36 11.66 -6.99
C THR A 56 19.18 11.91 -6.07
N SER A 57 18.89 13.16 -5.70
CA SER A 57 17.73 13.51 -4.86
C SER A 57 16.41 13.18 -5.57
N LEU A 58 16.30 13.50 -6.86
CA LEU A 58 15.14 13.17 -7.68
C LEU A 58 14.98 11.67 -7.94
N PHE A 59 16.08 10.90 -7.89
CA PHE A 59 16.07 9.48 -8.22
C PHE A 59 16.00 8.55 -7.00
N PHE A 60 16.57 8.91 -5.85
CA PHE A 60 16.55 8.07 -4.65
C PHE A 60 15.21 8.08 -3.90
N PHE A 61 14.54 9.24 -3.86
CA PHE A 61 13.26 9.40 -3.16
C PHE A 61 12.12 8.53 -3.72
N PRO A 62 11.92 8.40 -5.05
CA PRO A 62 10.79 7.62 -5.58
C PRO A 62 10.89 6.11 -5.33
N LEU A 63 12.10 5.52 -5.19
CA LEU A 63 12.23 4.05 -5.07
C LEU A 63 11.66 3.49 -3.76
N MET A 64 11.74 4.22 -2.65
CA MET A 64 11.15 3.77 -1.39
C MET A 64 9.63 3.95 -1.38
N ASP A 65 9.12 5.02 -2.02
CA ASP A 65 7.70 5.34 -2.01
C ASP A 65 6.87 4.39 -2.91
N PHE A 66 7.48 3.84 -3.97
CA PHE A 66 6.83 2.81 -4.79
C PHE A 66 6.53 1.51 -4.04
N VAL A 67 7.28 1.18 -2.97
CA VAL A 67 7.07 -0.04 -2.18
C VAL A 67 5.97 0.15 -1.15
N THR A 68 5.93 1.31 -0.47
CA THR A 68 4.91 1.66 0.53
C THR A 68 3.55 1.98 -0.10
N GLN A 69 3.52 2.60 -1.29
CA GLN A 69 2.28 2.81 -2.03
C GLN A 69 1.67 1.49 -2.51
N ARG A 70 2.49 0.50 -2.92
CA ARG A 70 2.00 -0.82 -3.33
C ARG A 70 1.32 -1.58 -2.20
N SER A 71 1.85 -1.54 -0.98
CA SER A 71 1.21 -2.17 0.17
C SER A 71 -0.11 -1.48 0.54
N ALA A 72 -0.15 -0.15 0.51
CA ALA A 72 -1.38 0.60 0.77
C ALA A 72 -2.46 0.32 -0.29
N ILE A 73 -2.09 0.24 -1.57
CA ILE A 73 -3.00 -0.13 -2.66
C ILE A 73 -3.48 -1.59 -2.52
N ALA A 74 -2.58 -2.51 -2.17
CA ALA A 74 -2.93 -3.92 -1.99
C ALA A 74 -3.92 -4.12 -0.83
N GLU A 75 -3.69 -3.45 0.30
CA GLU A 75 -4.59 -3.46 1.45
C GLU A 75 -5.97 -2.92 1.08
N LYS A 76 -6.04 -1.75 0.44
CA LYS A 76 -7.32 -1.16 -0.01
C LYS A 76 -8.05 -2.04 -1.01
N ASN A 77 -7.34 -2.64 -1.97
CA ASN A 77 -7.94 -3.58 -2.92
C ASN A 77 -8.51 -4.82 -2.22
N SER A 78 -7.82 -5.33 -1.18
CA SER A 78 -8.31 -6.46 -0.40
C SER A 78 -9.59 -6.11 0.35
N GLU A 79 -9.65 -4.93 0.99
CA GLU A 79 -10.86 -4.40 1.63
C GLU A 79 -12.01 -4.27 0.60
N PHE A 80 -11.76 -3.66 -0.55
CA PHE A 80 -12.77 -3.52 -1.61
C PHE A 80 -13.29 -4.88 -2.11
N SER A 81 -12.41 -5.86 -2.28
CA SER A 81 -12.81 -7.20 -2.70
C SER A 81 -13.70 -7.89 -1.67
N ALA A 82 -13.40 -7.74 -0.38
CA ALA A 82 -14.21 -8.28 0.69
C ALA A 82 -15.62 -7.63 0.74
N LEU A 83 -15.68 -6.31 0.57
CA LEU A 83 -16.95 -5.58 0.53
C LEU A 83 -17.79 -5.94 -0.71
N ALA A 84 -17.15 -6.09 -1.88
CA ALA A 84 -17.81 -6.51 -3.10
C ALA A 84 -18.43 -7.92 -2.97
N ASN A 85 -17.67 -8.88 -2.42
CA ASN A 85 -18.15 -10.23 -2.17
C ASN A 85 -19.33 -10.25 -1.19
N ALA A 86 -19.24 -9.47 -0.11
CA ALA A 86 -20.34 -9.36 0.86
C ALA A 86 -21.61 -8.77 0.22
N ASN A 87 -21.46 -7.74 -0.62
CA ASN A 87 -22.59 -7.16 -1.35
C ASN A 87 -23.21 -8.16 -2.34
N GLU A 88 -22.42 -8.95 -3.06
CA GLU A 88 -22.93 -9.97 -3.98
C GLU A 88 -23.71 -11.06 -3.23
N GLN A 89 -23.20 -11.50 -2.07
CA GLN A 89 -23.89 -12.46 -1.23
C GLN A 89 -25.22 -11.92 -0.73
N LEU A 90 -25.24 -10.69 -0.19
CA LEU A 90 -26.46 -10.03 0.26
C LEU A 90 -27.47 -9.83 -0.87
N GLN A 91 -27.00 -9.47 -2.07
CA GLN A 91 -27.87 -9.31 -3.22
C GLN A 91 -28.50 -10.64 -3.65
N THR A 92 -27.73 -11.75 -3.57
CA THR A 92 -28.23 -13.10 -3.83
C THR A 92 -29.31 -13.48 -2.82
N GLU A 93 -29.09 -13.21 -1.54
CA GLU A 93 -30.08 -13.44 -0.50
C GLU A 93 -31.34 -12.59 -0.70
N VAL A 94 -31.20 -11.30 -0.99
CA VAL A 94 -32.34 -10.41 -1.29
C VAL A 94 -33.12 -10.92 -2.49
N ASN A 95 -32.45 -11.29 -3.58
CA ASN A 95 -33.11 -11.82 -4.77
C ASN A 95 -33.87 -13.12 -4.45
N ALA A 96 -33.27 -14.02 -3.65
CA ALA A 96 -33.94 -15.23 -3.19
C ALA A 96 -35.17 -14.90 -2.33
N LEU A 97 -35.04 -13.97 -1.37
CA LEU A 97 -36.09 -13.53 -0.45
C LEU A 97 -37.21 -12.73 -1.13
N GLN A 98 -36.98 -12.14 -2.30
CA GLN A 98 -38.04 -11.46 -3.05
C GLN A 98 -38.99 -12.43 -3.76
N THR A 99 -38.59 -13.70 -3.94
CA THR A 99 -39.46 -14.69 -4.57
C THR A 99 -40.58 -15.14 -3.61
N PRO A 100 -41.79 -15.47 -4.10
CA PRO A 100 -42.89 -15.94 -3.25
C PRO A 100 -42.56 -17.22 -2.45
N GLU A 101 -41.70 -18.08 -2.98
CA GLU A 101 -41.20 -19.27 -2.27
C GLU A 101 -40.15 -18.88 -1.21
N GLY A 102 -39.24 -17.96 -1.53
CA GLY A 102 -38.26 -17.43 -0.59
C GLY A 102 -38.90 -16.80 0.64
N ILE A 103 -39.93 -15.96 0.45
CA ILE A 103 -40.69 -15.37 1.55
C ILE A 103 -41.35 -16.46 2.41
N ARG A 104 -42.00 -17.44 1.80
CA ARG A 104 -42.66 -18.54 2.53
C ARG A 104 -41.66 -19.37 3.32
N ASN A 105 -40.51 -19.68 2.74
CA ASN A 105 -39.45 -20.44 3.41
C ASN A 105 -38.82 -19.64 4.55
N ALA A 106 -38.56 -18.34 4.36
CA ALA A 106 -38.07 -17.46 5.40
C ALA A 106 -39.07 -17.31 6.56
N ALA A 107 -40.36 -17.13 6.23
CA ALA A 107 -41.43 -17.06 7.22
C ALA A 107 -41.57 -18.38 8.01
N ARG A 108 -41.46 -19.53 7.34
CA ARG A 108 -41.43 -20.85 8.01
C ARG A 108 -40.21 -21.00 8.93
N ALA A 109 -39.03 -20.61 8.47
CA ALA A 109 -37.79 -20.79 9.22
C ALA A 109 -37.67 -19.84 10.43
N GLN A 110 -38.01 -18.56 10.25
CA GLN A 110 -37.82 -17.52 11.27
C GLN A 110 -39.02 -17.35 12.18
N LEU A 111 -40.24 -17.41 11.63
CA LEU A 111 -41.48 -17.12 12.35
C LEU A 111 -42.28 -18.38 12.69
N GLY A 112 -41.85 -19.55 12.21
CA GLY A 112 -42.64 -20.78 12.35
C GLY A 112 -43.99 -20.70 11.65
N TYR A 113 -44.11 -19.86 10.61
CA TYR A 113 -45.35 -19.65 9.88
C TYR A 113 -45.81 -20.92 9.16
N VAL A 114 -47.10 -21.22 9.20
CA VAL A 114 -47.72 -22.43 8.61
C VAL A 114 -49.00 -22.00 7.90
N LEU A 115 -49.25 -22.52 6.69
CA LEU A 115 -50.47 -22.16 5.95
C LEU A 115 -51.70 -22.88 6.52
N PRO A 116 -52.92 -22.37 6.29
CA PRO A 116 -54.14 -23.06 6.67
C PRO A 116 -54.17 -24.49 6.09
N GLY A 117 -54.33 -25.50 6.97
CA GLY A 117 -54.33 -26.91 6.60
C GLY A 117 -52.98 -27.62 6.66
N GLU A 118 -51.87 -26.89 6.85
CA GLU A 118 -50.56 -27.49 7.13
C GLU A 118 -50.38 -27.75 8.64
N GLN A 119 -49.59 -28.79 8.99
CA GLN A 119 -49.20 -29.09 10.38
C GLN A 119 -47.68 -29.09 10.54
N ARG A 120 -47.17 -28.42 11.59
CA ARG A 120 -45.74 -28.41 11.90
C ARG A 120 -45.34 -29.75 12.50
N LEU A 121 -44.54 -30.52 11.77
CA LEU A 121 -43.89 -31.73 12.28
C LEU A 121 -42.47 -31.38 12.74
N SER A 122 -42.19 -31.58 14.03
CA SER A 122 -40.82 -31.45 14.55
C SER A 122 -40.11 -32.79 14.35
N LEU A 123 -39.20 -32.85 13.39
CA LEU A 123 -38.32 -34.00 13.23
C LEU A 123 -37.27 -33.95 14.36
N VAL A 124 -37.31 -34.93 15.26
CA VAL A 124 -36.22 -35.16 16.21
C VAL A 124 -35.10 -35.88 15.44
N PRO A 125 -33.82 -35.49 15.60
CA PRO A 125 -32.73 -36.23 14.99
C PRO A 125 -32.83 -37.70 15.40
N MET A 126 -32.69 -38.61 14.43
CA MET A 126 -32.72 -40.03 14.75
C MET A 126 -31.66 -40.32 15.81
N PRO A 127 -31.99 -41.10 16.87
CA PRO A 127 -30.98 -41.53 17.82
C PRO A 127 -29.87 -42.25 17.06
N LYS A 128 -28.62 -42.06 17.50
CA LYS A 128 -27.50 -42.85 16.96
C LYS A 128 -27.87 -44.32 17.10
N LEU A 129 -27.86 -45.06 15.99
CA LEU A 129 -28.11 -46.49 16.05
C LEU A 129 -27.05 -47.12 16.96
N PRO A 130 -27.45 -48.07 17.83
CA PRO A 130 -26.47 -48.85 18.57
C PRO A 130 -25.52 -49.49 17.56
N THR A 131 -24.23 -49.20 17.72
CA THR A 131 -23.17 -49.82 16.89
C THR A 131 -22.81 -51.21 17.41
N ASP A 132 -23.23 -51.51 18.63
CA ASP A 132 -23.03 -52.80 19.27
C ASP A 132 -24.14 -53.77 18.92
N LEU A 133 -23.74 -55.00 18.65
CA LEU A 133 -24.66 -56.11 18.45
C LEU A 133 -25.19 -56.57 19.81
N PRO A 134 -26.46 -57.04 19.89
CA PRO A 134 -27.01 -57.54 21.14
C PRO A 134 -26.25 -58.76 21.65
N PRO A 135 -26.10 -58.94 22.98
CA PRO A 135 -25.38 -60.06 23.59
C PRO A 135 -26.23 -61.33 23.62
N THR A 136 -26.82 -61.70 22.48
CA THR A 136 -27.65 -62.89 22.32
C THR A 136 -27.13 -63.73 21.17
N TRP A 137 -27.40 -65.04 21.21
CA TRP A 137 -27.07 -65.92 20.10
C TRP A 137 -27.86 -65.49 18.85
N PRO A 138 -27.27 -65.43 17.64
CA PRO A 138 -25.92 -65.84 17.22
C PRO A 138 -24.87 -64.71 17.20
N TYR A 139 -25.21 -63.52 17.71
CA TYR A 139 -24.40 -62.32 17.58
C TYR A 139 -23.14 -62.31 18.46
N THR A 140 -23.11 -63.12 19.51
CA THR A 140 -21.92 -63.30 20.37
C THR A 140 -20.70 -63.78 19.58
N LEU A 141 -20.88 -64.74 18.65
CA LEU A 141 -19.81 -65.23 17.79
C LEU A 141 -19.26 -64.13 16.87
N ILE A 142 -20.16 -63.33 16.30
CA ILE A 142 -19.78 -62.23 15.41
C ILE A 142 -19.02 -61.17 16.20
N THR A 143 -19.44 -60.86 17.42
CA THR A 143 -18.72 -59.91 18.29
C THR A 143 -17.30 -60.40 18.59
N GLU A 144 -17.11 -61.67 18.92
CA GLU A 144 -15.79 -62.26 19.18
C GLU A 144 -14.88 -62.23 17.94
N ILE A 145 -15.44 -62.50 16.75
CA ILE A 145 -14.68 -62.42 15.50
C ILE A 145 -14.24 -60.97 15.22
N LEU A 146 -15.13 -60.00 15.46
CA LEU A 146 -14.83 -58.59 15.25
C LEU A 146 -13.78 -58.07 16.24
N THR A 147 -13.82 -58.50 17.51
CA THR A 147 -12.81 -58.08 18.50
C THR A 147 -11.41 -58.59 18.13
N VAL A 148 -11.27 -59.87 17.74
CA VAL A 148 -9.98 -60.45 17.30
C VAL A 148 -9.47 -59.75 16.03
N ARG A 149 -10.35 -59.47 15.07
CA ARG A 149 -9.99 -58.76 13.84
C ARG A 149 -9.47 -57.36 14.12
N ASN A 150 -10.17 -56.60 14.97
CA ASN A 150 -9.80 -55.23 15.33
C ASN A 150 -8.47 -55.18 16.11
N ALA A 151 -8.20 -56.18 16.96
CA ALA A 151 -6.91 -56.31 17.65
C ALA A 151 -5.76 -56.57 16.66
N THR A 152 -6.02 -57.28 15.56
CA THR A 152 -5.03 -57.57 14.52
C THR A 152 -4.80 -56.36 13.60
N SER A 153 -5.85 -55.63 13.20
CA SER A 153 -5.77 -54.50 12.27
C SER A 153 -5.23 -53.20 12.90
N GLY A 154 -5.25 -53.06 14.22
CA GLY A 154 -4.69 -51.92 14.96
C GLY A 154 -3.17 -51.91 15.11
N THR A 155 -2.46 -52.91 14.55
CA THR A 155 -0.99 -52.91 14.52
C THR A 155 -0.51 -52.31 13.20
N PRO A 156 -0.12 -51.01 13.12
CA PRO A 156 0.75 -50.58 12.06
C PRO A 156 2.09 -51.28 12.27
N SER A 157 2.31 -52.40 11.61
CA SER A 157 3.64 -52.95 11.42
C SER A 157 4.43 -51.94 10.58
N SER A 158 5.04 -50.95 11.24
CA SER A 158 6.05 -50.07 10.67
C SER A 158 7.35 -50.87 10.63
N PRO A 159 7.80 -51.39 9.47
CA PRO A 159 8.92 -52.33 9.42
C PRO A 159 10.28 -51.64 9.26
N LEU A 160 10.39 -50.34 9.55
CA LEU A 160 11.62 -49.58 9.32
C LEU A 160 12.01 -48.78 10.59
N ALA A 161 12.48 -49.47 11.62
CA ALA A 161 13.33 -48.88 12.64
C ALA A 161 14.80 -49.04 12.20
N PRO A 162 15.55 -47.96 11.93
CA PRO A 162 16.95 -48.09 11.55
C PRO A 162 17.78 -48.51 12.78
N LEU A 163 18.53 -49.60 12.62
CA LEU A 163 19.59 -50.04 13.53
C LEU A 163 20.67 -48.95 13.57
N ALA A 164 20.79 -48.25 14.70
CA ALA A 164 21.92 -47.37 14.98
C ALA A 164 23.08 -48.18 15.62
N PRO A 165 24.34 -48.00 15.21
CA PRO A 165 25.50 -48.40 16.00
C PRO A 165 25.73 -47.48 17.20
#